data_AF-A0A9R0QKF5-F1
#
_entry.id   AF-A0A9R0QKF5-F1
#
_cell.length_a   1.000
_cell.length_b   1.000
_cell.length_c   1.000
_cell.angle_alpha   90.00
_cell.angle_beta   90.00
_cell.angle_gamma   90.00
#
_symmetry.space_group_name_H-M   'P 1'
#
loop_
_entity.id
_entity.type
_entity.pdbx_description
1 polymer ?
#
loop_
_entity_poly.entity_id
_entity_poly.type
_entity_poly.pdbx_seq_one_letter_code
_entity_poly.pdbx_strand_id
1 'polypeptide(L)'
;MATRYWIAALPVADDNVAAGKTALWARLQDAISRHSFDTPLYRFTVPDLRPGTLDSLLALSDDLVKSNIFIEGVSHKIRRQIEDLERAGGVEPGTLTVDGVPVDSYLTRFVWDEGKYPVNAPLKETVASIQSQVAKIEDDMKVRVAEYGNVKSQLGAINRKQTGSLAVRDLSNLIKPEDMVTSEHLVTLLSIVPKYSQKDWLSSYESLDTFVVPRSSKKLYEDNEYALYTVTLFAKVVDNFKVHAREKGFQIRDFEYSPEAQESRKQELEKLLQDQEVMRTSLLQWCYASYSEVFSSWMHFSAVRVFVESILRYGLPARFLIPVVFASVCCPSTIYKEREESKEHLGRAMRQC
;
A
#
# COMPACT_ATOMS: atom_id res chain seq x y z
N MET A 1 -1.24 20.37 -4.95
CA MET A 1 -2.44 20.77 -4.17
C MET A 1 -3.47 19.66 -4.33
N ALA A 2 -4.16 19.25 -3.27
CA ALA A 2 -5.23 18.26 -3.41
C ALA A 2 -6.46 18.92 -4.05
N THR A 3 -6.88 18.43 -5.22
CA THR A 3 -8.14 18.83 -5.87
C THR A 3 -9.29 18.41 -4.97
N ARG A 4 -10.16 19.35 -4.59
CA ARG A 4 -11.33 19.07 -3.75
C ARG A 4 -12.59 19.25 -4.58
N TYR A 5 -13.46 18.25 -4.52
CA TYR A 5 -14.73 18.25 -5.20
C TYR A 5 -15.87 18.39 -4.20
N TRP A 6 -16.89 19.12 -4.62
CA TRP A 6 -18.12 19.31 -3.87
C TRP A 6 -19.29 18.82 -4.70
N ILE A 7 -20.19 18.03 -4.11
CA ILE A 7 -21.47 17.68 -4.73
C ILE A 7 -22.57 18.46 -4.00
N ALA A 8 -23.33 19.24 -4.75
CA ALA A 8 -24.43 20.04 -4.22
C ALA A 8 -25.71 19.84 -5.03
N ALA A 9 -26.86 19.96 -4.39
CA ALA A 9 -28.18 19.67 -4.93
C ALA A 9 -29.15 20.85 -4.71
N LEU A 10 -29.74 21.36 -5.81
CA LEU A 10 -30.59 22.56 -5.80
C LEU A 10 -31.99 22.28 -6.37
N PRO A 11 -33.06 22.82 -5.74
CA PRO A 11 -34.42 22.60 -6.20
C PRO A 11 -34.75 23.38 -7.47
N VAL A 12 -35.64 22.83 -8.30
CA VAL A 12 -36.12 23.45 -9.55
C VAL A 12 -37.54 23.94 -9.29
N ALA A 13 -37.78 25.25 -9.25
CA ALA A 13 -39.10 25.80 -8.91
C ALA A 13 -40.13 25.77 -10.06
N ASP A 14 -39.77 25.25 -11.24
CA ASP A 14 -40.56 25.36 -12.47
C ASP A 14 -41.41 24.10 -12.76
N ASP A 15 -42.64 24.28 -13.23
CA ASP A 15 -43.58 23.20 -13.57
C ASP A 15 -43.05 22.35 -14.74
N ASN A 16 -42.29 22.98 -15.66
CA ASN A 16 -41.56 22.27 -16.70
C ASN A 16 -40.15 21.91 -16.25
N VAL A 17 -40.01 20.72 -15.66
CA VAL A 17 -38.76 20.21 -15.06
C VAL A 17 -37.55 20.30 -16.00
N ALA A 18 -37.70 19.96 -17.28
CA ALA A 18 -36.58 19.92 -18.22
C ALA A 18 -36.08 21.32 -18.58
N ALA A 19 -37.02 22.25 -18.84
CA ALA A 19 -36.72 23.65 -19.09
C ALA A 19 -36.13 24.31 -17.83
N GLY A 20 -36.75 24.06 -16.67
CA GLY A 20 -36.31 24.58 -15.37
C GLY A 20 -34.90 24.13 -14.98
N LYS A 21 -34.55 22.85 -15.20
CA LYS A 21 -33.18 22.35 -14.99
C LYS A 21 -32.16 23.07 -15.87
N THR A 22 -32.50 23.33 -17.12
CA THR A 22 -31.62 24.04 -18.07
C THR A 22 -31.43 25.50 -17.68
N ALA A 23 -32.52 26.18 -17.32
CA ALA A 23 -32.50 27.58 -16.88
C ALA A 23 -31.74 27.75 -15.56
N LEU A 24 -31.96 26.87 -14.57
CA LEU A 24 -31.25 26.88 -13.30
C LEU A 24 -29.75 26.62 -13.49
N TRP A 25 -29.38 25.67 -14.36
CA TRP A 25 -27.98 25.42 -14.70
C TRP A 25 -27.29 26.66 -15.28
N ALA A 26 -27.93 27.33 -16.25
CA ALA A 26 -27.39 28.55 -16.86
C ALA A 26 -27.23 29.68 -15.81
N ARG A 27 -28.24 29.87 -14.94
CA ARG A 27 -28.18 30.84 -13.84
C ARG A 27 -27.05 30.54 -12.85
N LEU A 28 -26.83 29.26 -12.54
CA LEU A 28 -25.78 28.83 -11.62
C LEU A 28 -24.39 29.07 -12.21
N GLN A 29 -24.18 28.72 -13.49
CA GLN A 29 -22.92 28.98 -14.18
C GLN A 29 -22.62 30.49 -14.23
N ASP A 30 -23.62 31.30 -14.58
CA ASP A 30 -23.51 32.76 -14.63
C ASP A 30 -23.19 33.34 -13.23
N ALA A 31 -23.90 32.93 -12.19
CA ALA A 31 -23.63 33.36 -10.81
C ALA A 31 -22.22 32.98 -10.34
N ILE A 32 -21.79 31.73 -10.52
CA ILE A 32 -20.47 31.28 -10.06
C ILE A 32 -19.36 31.95 -10.88
N SER A 33 -19.55 32.14 -12.20
CA SER A 33 -18.55 32.82 -13.03
C SER A 33 -18.32 34.28 -12.62
N ARG A 34 -19.35 34.95 -12.06
CA ARG A 34 -19.23 36.32 -11.53
C ARG A 34 -18.39 36.41 -10.26
N HIS A 35 -18.43 35.38 -9.41
CA HIS A 35 -17.81 35.40 -8.08
C HIS A 35 -16.50 34.60 -7.99
N SER A 36 -16.36 33.58 -8.84
CA SER A 36 -15.25 32.65 -8.84
C SER A 36 -15.03 32.11 -10.26
N PHE A 37 -14.52 32.98 -11.14
CA PHE A 37 -14.34 32.73 -12.58
C PHE A 37 -13.61 31.41 -12.91
N ASP A 38 -12.63 31.01 -12.09
CA ASP A 38 -11.82 29.79 -12.29
C ASP A 38 -12.41 28.52 -11.66
N THR A 39 -13.68 28.53 -11.23
CA THR A 39 -14.34 27.35 -10.64
C THR A 39 -15.13 26.58 -11.70
N PRO A 40 -14.59 25.49 -12.26
CA PRO A 40 -15.31 24.73 -13.27
C PRO A 40 -16.50 23.99 -12.66
N LEU A 41 -17.63 24.01 -13.37
CA LEU A 41 -18.88 23.34 -13.00
C LEU A 41 -19.17 22.17 -13.91
N TYR A 42 -19.45 21.01 -13.31
CA TYR A 42 -19.79 19.78 -14.01
C TYR A 42 -21.14 19.25 -13.55
N ARG A 43 -21.90 18.69 -14.49
CA ARG A 43 -23.17 18.02 -14.17
C ARG A 43 -22.88 16.64 -13.62
N PHE A 44 -23.48 16.32 -12.48
CA PHE A 44 -23.47 14.99 -11.91
C PHE A 44 -24.85 14.36 -12.11
N THR A 45 -24.95 13.45 -13.07
CA THR A 45 -26.24 12.94 -13.54
C THR A 45 -26.69 11.79 -12.64
N VAL A 46 -27.75 12.01 -11.87
CA VAL A 46 -28.39 10.97 -11.05
C VAL A 46 -29.71 10.59 -11.71
N PRO A 47 -29.95 9.29 -11.99
CA PRO A 47 -31.20 8.84 -12.59
C PRO A 47 -32.37 8.95 -11.60
N ASP A 48 -33.59 8.77 -12.10
CA ASP A 48 -34.79 8.73 -11.27
C ASP A 48 -34.85 7.40 -10.49
N LEU A 49 -34.17 7.37 -9.33
CA LEU A 49 -34.15 6.22 -8.44
C LEU A 49 -35.49 6.05 -7.72
N ARG A 50 -35.83 4.81 -7.33
CA ARG A 50 -37.05 4.52 -6.58
C ARG A 50 -36.98 5.04 -5.13
N PRO A 51 -37.77 6.06 -4.71
CA PRO A 51 -37.63 6.72 -3.40
C PRO A 51 -38.00 5.86 -2.17
N GLY A 52 -38.82 4.82 -2.32
CA GLY A 52 -39.39 4.11 -1.17
C GLY A 52 -40.37 4.97 -0.36
N THR A 53 -40.56 4.65 0.92
CA THR A 53 -41.40 5.42 1.86
C THR A 53 -40.57 6.43 2.67
N LEU A 54 -41.20 7.47 3.21
CA LEU A 54 -40.51 8.46 4.04
C LEU A 54 -39.79 7.81 5.24
N ASP A 55 -40.46 6.88 5.92
CA ASP A 55 -39.86 6.14 7.04
C ASP A 55 -38.60 5.37 6.62
N SER A 56 -38.63 4.74 5.44
CA SER A 56 -37.46 4.02 4.90
C SER A 56 -36.31 4.97 4.55
N LEU A 57 -36.60 6.17 4.07
CA LEU A 57 -35.61 7.20 3.74
C LEU A 57 -34.97 7.79 5.00
N LEU A 58 -35.76 8.04 6.05
CA LEU A 58 -35.26 8.51 7.34
C LEU A 58 -34.30 7.47 7.96
N ALA A 59 -34.71 6.20 8.01
CA ALA A 59 -33.86 5.13 8.50
C ALA A 59 -32.57 4.98 7.66
N LEU A 60 -32.67 5.08 6.33
CA LEU A 60 -31.51 5.00 5.44
C LEU A 60 -30.55 6.18 5.62
N SER A 61 -31.04 7.37 5.97
CA SER A 61 -30.20 8.57 6.09
C SER A 61 -29.09 8.46 7.14
N ASP A 62 -29.36 7.81 8.26
CA ASP A 62 -28.37 7.56 9.31
C ASP A 62 -27.33 6.52 8.87
N ASP A 63 -27.78 5.46 8.21
CA ASP A 63 -26.92 4.40 7.66
C ASP A 63 -26.01 4.93 6.55
N LEU A 64 -26.50 5.87 5.74
CA LEU A 64 -25.72 6.49 4.67
C LEU A 64 -24.49 7.24 5.21
N VAL A 65 -24.60 7.89 6.38
CA VAL A 65 -23.46 8.60 6.98
C VAL A 65 -22.36 7.61 7.38
N LYS A 66 -22.72 6.52 8.06
CA LYS A 66 -21.78 5.49 8.50
C LYS A 66 -21.13 4.78 7.30
N SER A 67 -21.93 4.46 6.30
CA SER A 67 -21.48 3.81 5.07
C SER A 67 -20.49 4.66 4.30
N ASN A 68 -20.72 5.97 4.20
CA ASN A 68 -19.80 6.90 3.54
C ASN A 68 -18.41 6.85 4.18
N ILE A 69 -18.35 6.98 5.51
CA ILE A 69 -17.08 6.97 6.27
C ILE A 69 -16.33 5.65 6.04
N PHE A 70 -17.06 4.54 6.01
CA PHE A 70 -16.48 3.23 5.74
C PHE A 70 -15.89 3.13 4.32
N ILE A 71 -16.68 3.48 3.29
CA ILE A 71 -16.26 3.37 1.88
C ILE A 71 -15.07 4.29 1.58
N GLU A 72 -15.13 5.54 2.05
CA GLU A 72 -14.02 6.51 1.98
C GLU A 72 -12.77 5.95 2.69
N GLY A 73 -12.94 5.39 3.88
CA GLY A 73 -11.85 4.77 4.63
C GLY A 73 -11.17 3.62 3.88
N VAL A 74 -11.94 2.75 3.23
CA VAL A 74 -11.39 1.65 2.40
C VAL A 74 -10.68 2.20 1.17
N SER A 75 -11.26 3.19 0.47
CA SER A 75 -10.62 3.84 -0.68
C SER A 75 -9.25 4.45 -0.32
N HIS A 76 -9.17 5.16 0.82
CA HIS A 76 -7.92 5.71 1.34
C HIS A 76 -6.90 4.64 1.75
N LYS A 77 -7.34 3.53 2.35
CA LYS A 77 -6.44 2.40 2.66
C LYS A 77 -5.84 1.79 1.40
N ILE A 78 -6.64 1.57 0.36
CA ILE A 78 -6.15 1.04 -0.93
C ILE A 78 -5.17 2.04 -1.56
N ARG A 79 -5.50 3.33 -1.60
CA ARG A 79 -4.61 4.38 -2.11
C ARG A 79 -3.26 4.38 -1.39
N ARG A 80 -3.25 4.32 -0.07
CA ARG A 80 -2.01 4.25 0.72
C ARG A 80 -1.22 2.97 0.41
N GLN A 81 -1.90 1.84 0.26
CA GLN A 81 -1.27 0.58 -0.09
C GLN A 81 -0.59 0.63 -1.47
N ILE A 82 -1.21 1.30 -2.46
CA ILE A 82 -0.59 1.56 -3.78
C ILE A 82 0.69 2.38 -3.60
N GLU A 83 0.63 3.51 -2.90
CA GLU A 83 1.79 4.39 -2.67
C GLU A 83 2.95 3.64 -1.98
N ASP A 84 2.64 2.76 -1.03
CA ASP A 84 3.65 1.97 -0.32
C ASP A 84 4.30 0.90 -1.23
N LEU A 85 3.53 0.28 -2.13
CA LEU A 85 4.01 -0.73 -3.08
C LEU A 85 4.81 -0.13 -4.25
N GLU A 86 4.47 1.08 -4.70
CA GLU A 86 5.23 1.83 -5.71
C GLU A 86 6.57 2.29 -5.16
N ARG A 87 6.56 2.85 -3.95
CA ARG A 87 7.79 3.22 -3.24
C ARG A 87 8.70 2.02 -3.02
N ALA A 88 8.13 0.86 -2.71
CA ALA A 88 8.89 -0.39 -2.57
C ALA A 88 9.48 -0.88 -3.90
N GLY A 89 8.84 -0.58 -5.04
CA GLY A 89 9.33 -0.92 -6.38
C GLY A 89 10.28 0.13 -6.99
N GLY A 90 10.49 1.27 -6.34
CA GLY A 90 11.29 2.37 -6.89
C GLY A 90 10.67 3.07 -8.09
N VAL A 91 9.35 2.90 -8.31
CA VAL A 91 8.60 3.54 -9.40
C VAL A 91 8.03 4.86 -8.87
N GLU A 92 7.99 5.90 -9.70
CA GLU A 92 7.30 7.13 -9.34
C GLU A 92 5.80 6.87 -9.08
N PRO A 93 5.17 7.63 -8.17
CA PRO A 93 3.76 7.44 -7.87
C PRO A 93 2.91 7.55 -9.14
N GLY A 94 2.17 6.49 -9.46
CA GLY A 94 1.26 6.49 -10.59
C GLY A 94 0.08 7.45 -10.37
N THR A 95 -0.48 7.96 -11.46
CA THR A 95 -1.76 8.66 -11.37
C THR A 95 -2.87 7.62 -11.16
N LEU A 96 -3.66 7.81 -10.11
CA LEU A 96 -4.82 6.94 -9.87
C LEU A 96 -5.83 7.10 -11.01
N THR A 97 -6.36 5.97 -11.47
CA THR A 97 -7.36 5.92 -12.53
C THR A 97 -8.57 5.11 -12.10
N VAL A 98 -9.74 5.49 -12.61
CA VAL A 98 -11.00 4.76 -12.52
C VAL A 98 -11.42 4.39 -13.93
N ASP A 99 -11.58 3.11 -14.21
CA ASP A 99 -11.89 2.52 -15.52
C ASP A 99 -10.93 2.99 -16.63
N GLY A 100 -9.63 3.15 -16.27
CA GLY A 100 -8.57 3.60 -17.17
C GLY A 100 -8.51 5.11 -17.41
N VAL A 101 -9.37 5.88 -16.76
CA VAL A 101 -9.44 7.35 -16.87
C VAL A 101 -8.97 7.99 -15.57
N PRO A 102 -8.21 9.11 -15.59
CA PRO A 102 -7.83 9.82 -14.36
C PRO A 102 -9.05 10.15 -13.48
N VAL A 103 -8.89 10.08 -12.15
CA VAL A 103 -9.99 10.32 -11.18
C VAL A 103 -10.72 11.62 -11.46
N ASP A 104 -9.99 12.71 -11.72
CA ASP A 104 -10.57 14.02 -12.01
C ASP A 104 -11.48 13.96 -13.25
N SER A 105 -11.01 13.33 -14.32
CA SER A 105 -11.79 13.14 -15.56
C SER A 105 -13.01 12.25 -15.34
N TYR A 106 -12.91 11.19 -14.53
CA TYR A 106 -14.04 10.33 -14.17
C TYR A 106 -15.14 11.12 -13.43
N LEU A 107 -14.75 11.92 -12.43
CA LEU A 107 -15.69 12.74 -11.64
C LEU A 107 -16.46 13.74 -12.50
N THR A 108 -15.79 14.37 -13.47
CA THR A 108 -16.42 15.36 -14.37
C THR A 108 -17.40 14.77 -15.38
N ARG A 109 -17.34 13.45 -15.59
CA ARG A 109 -18.10 12.71 -16.60
C ARG A 109 -18.81 11.50 -15.99
N PHE A 110 -19.14 11.56 -14.71
CA PHE A 110 -19.82 10.48 -14.01
C PHE A 110 -21.13 10.11 -14.73
N VAL A 111 -21.32 8.81 -14.94
CA VAL A 111 -22.54 8.21 -15.48
C VAL A 111 -22.94 7.07 -14.55
N TRP A 112 -24.22 7.00 -14.24
CA TRP A 112 -24.77 5.91 -13.45
C TRP A 112 -24.70 4.58 -14.21
N ASP A 113 -24.14 3.56 -13.58
CA ASP A 113 -24.05 2.19 -14.07
C ASP A 113 -25.34 1.42 -13.72
N GLU A 114 -26.30 1.45 -14.64
CA GLU A 114 -27.56 0.71 -14.49
C GLU A 114 -27.38 -0.81 -14.48
N GLY A 115 -26.28 -1.32 -15.06
CA GLY A 115 -25.96 -2.74 -15.08
C GLY A 115 -25.56 -3.27 -13.71
N LYS A 116 -24.78 -2.48 -12.96
CA LYS A 116 -24.40 -2.80 -11.58
C LYS A 116 -25.46 -2.38 -10.55
N TYR A 117 -26.11 -1.24 -10.77
CA TYR A 117 -27.05 -0.65 -9.81
C TYR A 117 -28.39 -0.33 -10.49
N PRO A 118 -29.34 -1.28 -10.52
CA PRO A 118 -30.62 -1.07 -11.20
C PRO A 118 -31.44 0.08 -10.58
N VAL A 119 -31.92 1.01 -11.40
CA VAL A 119 -32.67 2.22 -10.95
C VAL A 119 -33.97 1.90 -10.21
N ASN A 120 -34.56 0.74 -10.50
CA ASN A 120 -35.81 0.26 -9.90
C ASN A 120 -35.62 -0.50 -8.59
N ALA A 121 -34.37 -0.82 -8.22
CA ALA A 121 -34.06 -1.51 -6.99
C ALA A 121 -34.36 -0.61 -5.76
N PRO A 122 -34.80 -1.18 -4.62
CA PRO A 122 -34.87 -0.45 -3.37
C PRO A 122 -33.50 0.14 -3.00
N LEU A 123 -33.45 1.43 -2.65
CA LEU A 123 -32.18 2.12 -2.30
C LEU A 123 -31.38 1.40 -1.21
N LYS A 124 -32.07 0.79 -0.25
CA LYS A 124 -31.44 0.02 0.83
C LYS A 124 -30.66 -1.19 0.30
N GLU A 125 -31.16 -1.85 -0.74
CA GLU A 125 -30.48 -2.98 -1.39
C GLU A 125 -29.25 -2.50 -2.17
N THR A 126 -29.37 -1.38 -2.90
CA THR A 126 -28.23 -0.75 -3.59
C THR A 126 -27.11 -0.42 -2.60
N VAL A 127 -27.44 0.23 -1.47
CA VAL A 127 -26.48 0.58 -0.42
C VAL A 127 -25.86 -0.66 0.20
N ALA A 128 -26.66 -1.66 0.58
CA ALA A 128 -26.16 -2.90 1.17
C ALA A 128 -25.24 -3.68 0.21
N SER A 129 -25.57 -3.69 -1.09
CA SER A 129 -24.73 -4.31 -2.12
C SER A 129 -23.37 -3.62 -2.24
N ILE A 130 -23.36 -2.28 -2.29
CA ILE A 130 -22.11 -1.49 -2.30
C ILE A 130 -21.28 -1.77 -1.04
N GLN A 131 -21.89 -1.73 0.14
CA GLN A 131 -21.18 -2.02 1.40
C GLN A 131 -20.56 -3.42 1.40
N SER A 132 -21.32 -4.43 0.98
CA SER A 132 -20.86 -5.83 0.92
C SER A 132 -19.70 -5.99 -0.05
N GLN A 133 -19.79 -5.37 -1.23
CA GLN A 133 -18.73 -5.37 -2.23
C GLN A 133 -17.45 -4.72 -1.69
N VAL A 134 -17.56 -3.53 -1.09
CA VAL A 134 -16.42 -2.79 -0.53
C VAL A 134 -15.79 -3.55 0.65
N ALA A 135 -16.60 -4.17 1.51
CA ALA A 135 -16.11 -4.99 2.62
C ALA A 135 -15.34 -6.22 2.12
N LYS A 136 -15.86 -6.90 1.11
CA LYS A 136 -15.15 -8.03 0.48
C LYS A 136 -13.80 -7.60 -0.09
N ILE A 137 -13.75 -6.46 -0.79
CA ILE A 137 -12.49 -5.91 -1.31
C ILE A 137 -11.52 -5.58 -0.16
N GLU A 138 -12.00 -5.02 0.96
CA GLU A 138 -11.14 -4.75 2.12
C GLU A 138 -10.54 -6.04 2.69
N ASP A 139 -11.33 -7.10 2.83
CA ASP A 139 -10.86 -8.37 3.38
C ASP A 139 -9.89 -9.09 2.43
N ASP A 140 -10.18 -9.11 1.12
CA ASP A 140 -9.27 -9.64 0.11
C ASP A 140 -7.93 -8.89 0.10
N MET A 141 -7.95 -7.56 0.29
CA MET A 141 -6.73 -6.75 0.41
C MET A 141 -5.91 -7.16 1.64
N LYS A 142 -6.54 -7.33 2.81
CA LYS A 142 -5.85 -7.74 4.04
C LYS A 142 -5.12 -9.07 3.86
N VAL A 143 -5.77 -10.05 3.22
CA VAL A 143 -5.18 -11.37 2.96
C VAL A 143 -3.94 -11.25 2.06
N ARG A 144 -4.06 -10.58 0.90
CA ARG A 144 -2.94 -10.44 -0.04
C ARG A 144 -1.78 -9.64 0.54
N VAL A 145 -2.07 -8.60 1.33
CA VAL A 145 -1.03 -7.82 2.04
C VAL A 145 -0.32 -8.68 3.08
N ALA A 146 -1.03 -9.55 3.80
CA ALA A 146 -0.43 -10.45 4.77
C ALA A 146 0.48 -11.50 4.09
N GLU A 147 0.04 -12.07 2.96
CA GLU A 147 0.85 -13.01 2.16
C GLU A 147 2.16 -12.36 1.67
N TYR A 148 2.07 -11.17 1.08
CA TYR A 148 3.24 -10.40 0.67
C TYR A 148 4.14 -10.04 1.88
N GLY A 149 3.54 -9.67 3.00
CA GLY A 149 4.24 -9.38 4.25
C GLY A 149 5.05 -10.56 4.79
N ASN A 150 4.55 -11.78 4.64
CA ASN A 150 5.25 -12.99 5.07
C ASN A 150 6.54 -13.22 4.27
N VAL A 151 6.49 -13.13 2.94
CA VAL A 151 7.69 -13.29 2.08
C VAL A 151 8.71 -12.19 2.38
N LYS A 152 8.25 -10.94 2.54
CA LYS A 152 9.11 -9.82 2.92
C LYS A 152 9.80 -10.05 4.27
N SER A 153 9.07 -10.61 5.24
CA SER A 153 9.61 -10.94 6.56
C SER A 153 10.67 -12.06 6.48
N GLN A 154 10.42 -13.10 5.70
CA GLN A 154 11.37 -14.19 5.45
C GLN A 154 12.67 -13.69 4.84
N LEU A 155 12.58 -12.86 3.78
CA LEU A 155 13.75 -12.22 3.16
C LEU A 155 14.49 -11.31 4.15
N GLY A 156 13.77 -10.54 4.96
CA GLY A 156 14.35 -9.72 6.01
C GLY A 156 15.14 -10.52 7.04
N ALA A 157 14.64 -11.70 7.43
CA ALA A 157 15.33 -12.61 8.34
C ALA A 157 16.61 -13.19 7.72
N ILE A 158 16.58 -13.57 6.43
CA ILE A 158 17.77 -14.06 5.70
C ILE A 158 18.81 -12.94 5.58
N ASN A 159 18.39 -11.74 5.17
CA ASN A 159 19.30 -10.62 4.99
C ASN A 159 20.00 -10.21 6.29
N ARG A 160 19.29 -10.25 7.44
CA ARG A 160 19.90 -10.00 8.76
C ARG A 160 20.97 -11.04 9.11
N LYS A 161 20.74 -12.33 8.81
CA LYS A 161 21.74 -13.39 8.99
C LYS A 161 22.99 -13.16 8.11
N GLN A 162 22.82 -12.51 6.96
CA GLN A 162 23.90 -12.21 6.02
C GLN A 162 24.61 -10.87 6.26
N THR A 163 24.12 -9.98 7.13
CA THR A 163 24.68 -8.61 7.28
C THR A 163 25.28 -8.32 8.66
N GLY A 164 25.18 -9.24 9.62
CA GLY A 164 25.76 -9.08 10.95
C GLY A 164 27.30 -9.08 10.99
N SER A 165 27.86 -8.87 12.19
CA SER A 165 29.30 -9.04 12.48
C SER A 165 29.76 -10.46 12.14
N LEU A 166 31.01 -10.63 11.71
CA LEU A 166 31.61 -11.94 11.43
C LEU A 166 31.40 -12.97 12.55
N ALA A 167 31.33 -12.52 13.81
CA ALA A 167 31.07 -13.35 14.99
C ALA A 167 29.78 -14.19 14.90
N VAL A 168 28.75 -13.67 14.21
CA VAL A 168 27.40 -14.26 14.15
C VAL A 168 26.87 -14.44 12.72
N ARG A 169 27.42 -13.74 11.74
CA ARG A 169 27.03 -13.78 10.32
C ARG A 169 27.29 -15.14 9.67
N ASP A 170 26.45 -15.50 8.71
CA ASP A 170 26.70 -16.64 7.82
C ASP A 170 27.94 -16.42 6.95
N LEU A 171 28.90 -17.33 7.05
CA LEU A 171 30.18 -17.29 6.34
C LEU A 171 30.12 -17.95 4.97
N SER A 172 29.01 -18.61 4.61
CA SER A 172 28.86 -19.36 3.36
C SER A 172 29.25 -18.56 2.12
N ASN A 173 28.91 -17.27 2.07
CA ASN A 173 29.17 -16.40 0.92
C ASN A 173 30.60 -15.80 0.91
N LEU A 174 31.39 -16.01 1.96
CA LEU A 174 32.75 -15.46 2.11
C LEU A 174 33.85 -16.49 1.84
N ILE A 175 33.48 -17.77 1.74
CA ILE A 175 34.42 -18.89 1.66
C ILE A 175 34.34 -19.50 0.27
N LYS A 176 35.49 -19.64 -0.40
CA LYS A 176 35.58 -20.36 -1.66
C LYS A 176 35.92 -21.83 -1.41
N PRO A 177 35.53 -22.76 -2.30
CA PRO A 177 35.93 -24.16 -2.18
C PRO A 177 37.45 -24.35 -2.07
N GLU A 178 38.23 -23.48 -2.72
CA GLU A 178 39.71 -23.49 -2.66
C GLU A 178 40.28 -23.18 -1.26
N ASP A 179 39.50 -22.52 -0.40
CA ASP A 179 39.91 -22.12 0.94
C ASP A 179 39.68 -23.23 1.98
N MET A 180 39.01 -24.33 1.60
CA MET A 180 38.64 -25.42 2.51
C MET A 180 39.34 -26.72 2.09
N VAL A 181 40.29 -27.17 2.92
CA VAL A 181 40.88 -28.51 2.79
C VAL A 181 40.19 -29.44 3.77
N THR A 182 39.43 -30.41 3.24
CA THR A 182 38.81 -31.49 4.02
C THR A 182 39.35 -32.82 3.50
N SER A 183 40.13 -33.50 4.31
CA SER A 183 40.60 -34.88 4.04
C SER A 183 40.34 -35.75 5.28
N GLU A 184 40.60 -37.05 5.17
CA GLU A 184 40.44 -37.99 6.30
C GLU A 184 41.20 -37.56 7.56
N HIS A 185 42.30 -36.81 7.40
CA HIS A 185 43.18 -36.46 8.50
C HIS A 185 43.36 -34.96 8.71
N LEU A 186 43.04 -34.13 7.71
CA LEU A 186 43.18 -32.68 7.77
C LEU A 186 41.81 -32.01 7.68
N VAL A 187 41.62 -31.01 8.53
CA VAL A 187 40.44 -30.15 8.51
C VAL A 187 40.87 -28.70 8.53
N THR A 188 40.15 -27.86 7.81
CA THR A 188 40.35 -26.41 7.82
C THR A 188 39.26 -25.77 8.69
N LEU A 189 39.69 -25.02 9.70
CA LEU A 189 38.81 -24.27 10.58
C LEU A 189 38.82 -22.78 10.21
N LEU A 190 37.77 -22.09 10.63
CA LEU A 190 37.61 -20.66 10.44
C LEU A 190 37.80 -19.94 11.77
N SER A 191 38.77 -19.04 11.82
CA SER A 191 39.11 -18.24 12.99
C SER A 191 38.64 -16.80 12.80
N ILE A 192 37.86 -16.31 13.74
CA ILE A 192 37.46 -14.92 13.86
C ILE A 192 38.42 -14.25 14.84
N VAL A 193 39.21 -13.33 14.30
CA VAL A 193 40.32 -12.69 15.01
C VAL A 193 40.01 -11.19 15.13
N PRO A 194 40.01 -10.61 16.34
CA PRO A 194 39.85 -9.17 16.49
C PRO A 194 40.92 -8.41 15.71
N LYS A 195 40.56 -7.27 15.11
CA LYS A 195 41.45 -6.52 14.22
C LYS A 195 42.77 -6.11 14.88
N TYR A 196 42.72 -5.76 16.17
CA TYR A 196 43.91 -5.42 16.95
C TYR A 196 44.84 -6.61 17.23
N SER A 197 44.31 -7.85 17.20
CA SER A 197 45.06 -9.08 17.48
C SER A 197 45.49 -9.87 16.23
N GLN A 198 45.31 -9.33 15.02
CA GLN A 198 45.73 -10.01 13.78
C GLN A 198 47.22 -10.39 13.78
N LYS A 199 48.07 -9.52 14.33
CA LYS A 199 49.52 -9.79 14.44
C LYS A 199 49.81 -10.94 15.41
N ASP A 200 49.13 -10.96 16.56
CA ASP A 200 49.28 -12.02 17.57
C ASP A 200 48.80 -13.37 17.03
N TRP A 201 47.68 -13.38 16.30
CA TRP A 201 47.21 -14.58 15.58
C TRP A 201 48.29 -15.11 14.65
N LEU A 202 48.79 -14.30 13.71
CA LEU A 202 49.79 -14.72 12.73
C LEU A 202 51.10 -15.21 13.36
N SER A 203 51.49 -14.63 14.50
CA SER A 203 52.71 -15.06 15.21
C SER A 203 52.54 -16.31 16.08
N SER A 204 51.32 -16.69 16.44
CA SER A 204 51.11 -17.70 17.48
C SER A 204 50.19 -18.86 17.11
N TYR A 205 49.43 -18.78 16.02
CA TYR A 205 48.49 -19.84 15.64
C TYR A 205 49.17 -21.20 15.41
N GLU A 206 50.40 -21.19 14.87
CA GLU A 206 51.18 -22.41 14.59
C GLU A 206 51.61 -23.14 15.86
N SER A 207 51.73 -22.44 16.98
CA SER A 207 52.15 -23.00 18.27
C SER A 207 50.99 -23.22 19.24
N LEU A 208 49.74 -23.00 18.81
CA LEU A 208 48.56 -23.27 19.66
C LEU A 208 48.36 -24.76 19.91
N ASP A 209 48.78 -25.63 18.99
CA ASP A 209 48.76 -27.08 19.16
C ASP A 209 49.86 -27.74 18.32
N THR A 210 50.18 -29.01 18.60
CA THR A 210 51.31 -29.74 17.99
C THR A 210 51.06 -30.11 16.52
N PHE A 211 49.81 -30.29 16.12
CA PHE A 211 49.43 -30.77 14.78
C PHE A 211 48.76 -29.69 13.91
N VAL A 212 49.23 -28.45 14.02
CA VAL A 212 48.82 -27.34 13.15
C VAL A 212 49.73 -27.28 11.93
N VAL A 213 49.17 -27.08 10.73
CA VAL A 213 49.96 -26.96 9.49
C VAL A 213 50.56 -25.55 9.41
N PRO A 214 51.90 -25.38 9.40
CA PRO A 214 52.52 -24.07 9.29
C PRO A 214 52.20 -23.38 7.97
N ARG A 215 52.12 -22.06 7.97
CA ARG A 215 51.76 -21.21 6.82
C ARG A 215 50.41 -21.53 6.16
N SER A 216 49.52 -22.28 6.85
CA SER A 216 48.16 -22.57 6.36
C SER A 216 47.17 -21.43 6.57
N SER A 217 47.47 -20.43 7.41
CA SER A 217 46.52 -19.37 7.72
C SER A 217 46.46 -18.30 6.64
N LYS A 218 45.26 -18.08 6.08
CA LYS A 218 44.98 -17.09 5.04
C LYS A 218 43.82 -16.20 5.47
N LYS A 219 43.95 -14.88 5.28
CA LYS A 219 42.86 -13.93 5.51
C LYS A 219 41.85 -14.01 4.36
N LEU A 220 40.58 -14.29 4.67
CA LEU A 220 39.49 -14.36 3.68
C LEU A 220 38.72 -13.06 3.58
N TYR A 221 38.39 -12.46 4.72
CA TYR A 221 37.55 -11.28 4.80
C TYR A 221 37.88 -10.47 6.05
N GLU A 222 37.64 -9.16 6.04
CA GLU A 222 37.83 -8.27 7.18
C GLU A 222 36.65 -7.31 7.25
N ASP A 223 36.01 -7.21 8.42
CA ASP A 223 35.00 -6.20 8.71
C ASP A 223 35.59 -5.07 9.59
N ASN A 224 34.74 -4.24 10.19
CA ASN A 224 35.21 -3.12 11.01
C ASN A 224 35.90 -3.55 12.31
N GLU A 225 35.60 -4.74 12.84
CA GLU A 225 36.01 -5.19 14.18
C GLU A 225 36.84 -6.48 14.14
N TYR A 226 36.58 -7.37 13.19
CA TYR A 226 37.15 -8.70 13.08
C TYR A 226 37.72 -9.00 11.69
N ALA A 227 38.64 -9.95 11.64
CA ALA A 227 39.15 -10.56 10.42
C ALA A 227 38.91 -12.08 10.47
N LEU A 228 38.46 -12.62 9.34
CA LEU A 228 38.25 -14.04 9.13
C LEU A 228 39.51 -14.66 8.53
N TYR A 229 40.07 -15.63 9.23
CA TYR A 229 41.23 -16.42 8.81
C TYR A 229 40.87 -17.89 8.67
N THR A 230 41.52 -18.58 7.74
CA THR A 230 41.57 -20.05 7.73
C THR A 230 42.70 -20.55 8.62
N VAL A 231 42.62 -21.81 9.05
CA VAL A 231 43.76 -22.57 9.60
C VAL A 231 43.53 -24.04 9.33
N THR A 232 44.55 -24.74 8.82
CA THR A 232 44.48 -26.18 8.58
C THR A 232 45.25 -26.93 9.66
N LEU A 233 44.62 -27.94 10.24
CA LEU A 233 45.22 -28.79 11.28
C LEU A 233 44.71 -30.23 11.18
N PHE A 234 45.31 -31.12 11.95
CA PHE A 234 44.83 -32.51 11.99
C PHE A 234 43.51 -32.63 12.75
N ALA A 235 42.58 -33.43 12.23
CA ALA A 235 41.24 -33.61 12.79
C ALA A 235 41.26 -34.03 14.27
N LYS A 236 42.25 -34.81 14.71
CA LYS A 236 42.39 -35.30 16.09
C LYS A 236 42.67 -34.23 17.14
N VAL A 237 43.11 -33.02 16.76
CA VAL A 237 43.45 -31.93 17.71
C VAL A 237 42.51 -30.74 17.63
N VAL A 238 41.41 -30.85 16.89
CA VAL A 238 40.45 -29.75 16.67
C VAL A 238 39.92 -29.18 17.98
N ASP A 239 39.50 -30.05 18.90
CA ASP A 239 38.88 -29.59 20.15
C ASP A 239 39.88 -28.91 21.08
N ASN A 240 41.11 -29.43 21.18
CA ASN A 240 42.18 -28.80 21.95
C ASN A 240 42.56 -27.44 21.35
N PHE A 241 42.71 -27.38 20.02
CA PHE A 241 43.00 -26.13 19.32
C PHE A 241 41.91 -25.07 19.56
N LYS A 242 40.62 -25.45 19.54
CA LYS A 242 39.51 -24.54 19.85
C LYS A 242 39.60 -23.97 21.26
N VAL A 243 40.00 -24.78 22.25
CA VAL A 243 40.17 -24.32 23.64
C VAL A 243 41.32 -23.33 23.73
N HIS A 244 42.52 -23.68 23.22
CA HIS A 244 43.69 -22.78 23.26
C HIS A 244 43.46 -21.48 22.47
N ALA A 245 42.74 -21.55 21.34
CA ALA A 245 42.37 -20.37 20.57
C ALA A 245 41.42 -19.45 21.37
N ARG A 246 40.43 -20.01 22.06
CA ARG A 246 39.49 -19.25 22.90
C ARG A 246 40.18 -18.58 24.09
N GLU A 247 41.15 -19.24 24.72
CA GLU A 247 41.94 -18.67 25.82
C GLU A 247 42.71 -17.41 25.40
N LYS A 248 43.13 -17.33 24.13
CA LYS A 248 43.73 -16.13 23.54
C LYS A 248 42.73 -15.12 22.97
N GLY A 249 41.43 -15.37 23.14
CA GLY A 249 40.37 -14.50 22.64
C GLY A 249 40.06 -14.64 21.15
N PHE A 250 40.51 -15.73 20.50
CA PHE A 250 40.14 -16.06 19.12
C PHE A 250 38.91 -16.97 19.11
N GLN A 251 37.92 -16.63 18.28
CA GLN A 251 36.71 -17.43 18.16
C GLN A 251 36.81 -18.34 16.94
N ILE A 252 36.79 -19.65 17.15
CA ILE A 252 36.72 -20.63 16.06
C ILE A 252 35.26 -20.93 15.72
N ARG A 253 34.88 -20.82 14.44
CA ARG A 253 33.55 -21.15 13.91
C ARG A 253 33.58 -22.55 13.33
N ASP A 254 32.62 -23.36 13.77
CA ASP A 254 32.31 -24.63 13.12
C ASP A 254 31.64 -24.34 11.79
N PHE A 255 32.30 -24.74 10.71
CA PHE A 255 31.81 -24.56 9.37
C PHE A 255 32.17 -25.79 8.54
N GLU A 256 31.15 -26.44 8.01
CA GLU A 256 31.30 -27.54 7.08
C GLU A 256 30.97 -27.04 5.69
N TYR A 257 31.96 -27.10 4.79
CA TYR A 257 31.76 -26.71 3.41
C TYR A 257 31.00 -27.82 2.67
N SER A 258 29.73 -27.55 2.37
CA SER A 258 28.94 -28.36 1.43
C SER A 258 28.51 -27.47 0.25
N PRO A 259 29.02 -27.73 -0.97
CA PRO A 259 28.64 -26.97 -2.15
C PRO A 259 27.14 -27.14 -2.48
N GLU A 260 26.57 -28.32 -2.24
CA GLU A 260 25.14 -28.59 -2.47
C GLU A 260 24.26 -27.74 -1.54
N ALA A 261 24.63 -27.62 -0.26
CA ALA A 261 23.89 -26.84 0.71
C ALA A 261 24.00 -25.33 0.44
N GLN A 262 25.15 -24.85 -0.05
CA GLN A 262 25.33 -23.45 -0.43
C GLN A 262 24.50 -23.08 -1.67
N GLU A 263 24.56 -23.92 -2.70
CA GLU A 263 23.80 -23.73 -3.93
C GLU A 263 22.29 -23.76 -3.66
N SER A 264 21.81 -24.71 -2.84
CA SER A 264 20.41 -24.77 -2.43
C SER A 264 19.93 -23.51 -1.71
N ARG A 265 20.73 -22.97 -0.76
CA ARG A 265 20.40 -21.71 -0.07
C ARG A 265 20.38 -20.51 -1.02
N LYS A 266 21.31 -20.47 -1.97
CA LYS A 266 21.37 -19.42 -2.99
C LYS A 266 20.14 -19.46 -3.89
N GLN A 267 19.76 -20.64 -4.36
CA GLN A 267 18.54 -20.84 -5.16
C GLN A 267 17.27 -20.47 -4.39
N GLU A 268 17.19 -20.82 -3.09
CA GLU A 268 16.07 -20.42 -2.23
C GLU A 268 15.98 -18.90 -2.09
N LEU A 269 17.11 -18.22 -1.90
CA LEU A 269 17.16 -16.75 -1.83
C LEU A 269 16.74 -16.10 -3.14
N GLU A 270 17.27 -16.56 -4.27
CA GLU A 270 16.90 -16.07 -5.61
C GLU A 270 15.41 -16.27 -5.89
N LYS A 271 14.88 -17.44 -5.54
CA LYS A 271 13.45 -17.74 -5.64
C LYS A 271 12.61 -16.79 -4.77
N LEU A 272 12.99 -16.56 -3.51
CA LEU A 272 12.25 -15.66 -2.63
C LEU A 272 12.28 -14.21 -3.13
N LEU A 273 13.39 -13.75 -3.70
CA LEU A 273 13.49 -12.42 -4.32
C LEU A 273 12.57 -12.30 -5.54
N GLN A 274 12.53 -13.33 -6.38
CA GLN A 274 11.62 -13.38 -7.53
C GLN A 274 10.15 -13.41 -7.08
N ASP A 275 9.82 -14.26 -6.11
CA ASP A 275 8.49 -14.39 -5.52
C ASP A 275 8.02 -13.07 -4.91
N GLN A 276 8.91 -12.35 -4.20
CA GLN A 276 8.63 -11.03 -3.65
C GLN A 276 8.22 -10.03 -4.74
N GLU A 277 8.97 -9.98 -5.84
CA GLU A 277 8.73 -9.01 -6.91
C GLU A 277 7.47 -9.34 -7.72
N VAL A 278 7.24 -10.62 -7.98
CA VAL A 278 6.01 -11.11 -8.63
C VAL A 278 4.79 -10.80 -7.77
N MET A 279 4.84 -11.11 -6.47
CA MET A 279 3.74 -10.80 -5.54
C MET A 279 3.51 -9.30 -5.41
N ARG A 280 4.56 -8.49 -5.33
CA ARG A 280 4.47 -7.02 -5.26
C ARG A 280 3.72 -6.47 -6.47
N THR A 281 4.13 -6.89 -7.67
CA THR A 281 3.54 -6.41 -8.94
C THR A 281 2.09 -6.87 -9.09
N SER A 282 1.80 -8.14 -8.77
CA SER A 282 0.45 -8.69 -8.78
C SER A 282 -0.47 -7.98 -7.79
N LEU A 283 0.00 -7.73 -6.56
CA LEU A 283 -0.74 -7.00 -5.55
C LEU A 283 -0.98 -5.55 -5.96
N LEU A 284 0.02 -4.87 -6.53
CA LEU A 284 -0.11 -3.50 -7.01
C LEU A 284 -1.18 -3.39 -8.11
N GLN A 285 -1.13 -4.27 -9.11
CA GLN A 285 -2.13 -4.32 -10.19
C GLN A 285 -3.54 -4.58 -9.63
N TRP A 286 -3.66 -5.51 -8.68
CA TRP A 286 -4.93 -5.78 -8.02
C TRP A 286 -5.43 -4.56 -7.23
N CYS A 287 -4.58 -3.87 -6.48
CA CYS A 287 -4.94 -2.65 -5.75
C CYS A 287 -5.44 -1.54 -6.69
N TYR A 288 -4.83 -1.36 -7.86
CA TYR A 288 -5.31 -0.40 -8.86
C TYR A 288 -6.72 -0.74 -9.37
N ALA A 289 -6.97 -2.01 -9.71
CA ALA A 289 -8.29 -2.46 -10.12
C ALA A 289 -9.34 -2.31 -9.00
N SER A 290 -8.98 -2.68 -7.78
CA SER A 290 -9.83 -2.53 -6.59
C SER A 290 -10.11 -1.07 -6.24
N TYR A 291 -9.13 -0.18 -6.41
CA TYR A 291 -9.34 1.25 -6.21
C TYR A 291 -10.38 1.79 -7.20
N SER A 292 -10.27 1.43 -8.48
CA SER A 292 -11.25 1.78 -9.50
C SER A 292 -12.65 1.34 -9.12
N GLU A 293 -12.81 0.08 -8.73
CA GLU A 293 -14.11 -0.47 -8.34
C GLU A 293 -14.68 0.25 -7.11
N VAL A 294 -13.90 0.37 -6.03
CA VAL A 294 -14.35 1.04 -4.79
C VAL A 294 -14.70 2.50 -5.03
N PHE A 295 -13.90 3.21 -5.83
CA PHE A 295 -14.15 4.62 -6.13
C PHE A 295 -15.42 4.80 -7.00
N SER A 296 -15.61 3.93 -7.99
CA SER A 296 -16.84 3.91 -8.79
C SER A 296 -18.06 3.63 -7.91
N SER A 297 -18.01 2.61 -7.04
CA SER A 297 -19.08 2.31 -6.07
C SER A 297 -19.32 3.49 -5.11
N TRP A 298 -18.28 4.22 -4.71
CA TRP A 298 -18.41 5.41 -3.87
C TRP A 298 -19.12 6.57 -4.58
N MET A 299 -18.92 6.77 -5.88
CA MET A 299 -19.65 7.79 -6.63
C MET A 299 -21.13 7.42 -6.79
N HIS A 300 -21.45 6.16 -7.05
CA HIS A 300 -22.84 5.68 -7.05
C HIS A 300 -23.49 5.82 -5.67
N PHE A 301 -22.76 5.49 -4.61
CA PHE A 301 -23.20 5.71 -3.25
C PHE A 301 -23.48 7.21 -2.96
N SER A 302 -22.60 8.09 -3.44
CA SER A 302 -22.77 9.54 -3.32
C SER A 302 -24.00 10.05 -4.07
N ALA A 303 -24.29 9.49 -5.24
CA ALA A 303 -25.53 9.75 -5.98
C ALA A 303 -26.79 9.33 -5.20
N VAL A 304 -26.81 8.12 -4.63
CA VAL A 304 -27.91 7.67 -3.75
C VAL A 304 -28.08 8.61 -2.56
N ARG A 305 -26.98 8.99 -1.92
CA ARG A 305 -27.01 9.88 -0.76
C ARG A 305 -27.59 11.24 -1.10
N VAL A 306 -27.12 11.87 -2.18
CA VAL A 306 -27.63 13.18 -2.65
C VAL A 306 -29.12 13.07 -2.98
N PHE A 307 -29.54 11.98 -3.62
CA PHE A 307 -30.95 11.72 -3.92
C PHE A 307 -31.81 11.64 -2.64
N VAL A 308 -31.41 10.83 -1.66
CA VAL A 308 -32.12 10.66 -0.39
C VAL A 308 -32.18 11.96 0.41
N GLU A 309 -31.04 12.63 0.60
CA GLU A 309 -30.99 13.90 1.35
C GLU A 309 -31.87 14.97 0.69
N SER A 310 -31.97 14.97 -0.63
CA SER A 310 -32.76 15.96 -1.36
C SER A 310 -34.26 15.73 -1.24
N ILE A 311 -34.71 14.47 -1.25
CA ILE A 311 -36.12 14.14 -0.98
C ILE A 311 -36.49 14.53 0.45
N LEU A 312 -35.62 14.23 1.43
CA LEU A 312 -35.87 14.56 2.83
C LEU A 312 -35.91 16.07 3.11
N ARG A 313 -35.30 16.90 2.24
CA ARG A 313 -35.26 18.36 2.40
C ARG A 313 -36.32 19.10 1.57
N TYR A 314 -36.49 18.70 0.32
CA TYR A 314 -37.33 19.41 -0.65
C TYR A 314 -38.66 18.71 -0.91
N GLY A 315 -38.84 17.48 -0.41
CA GLY A 315 -40.05 16.70 -0.60
C GLY A 315 -40.13 16.01 -1.97
N LEU A 316 -41.30 15.41 -2.22
CA LEU A 316 -41.64 14.80 -3.51
C LEU A 316 -42.51 15.75 -4.34
N PRO A 317 -42.47 15.65 -5.68
CA PRO A 317 -41.69 14.69 -6.49
C PRO A 317 -40.20 15.03 -6.56
N ALA A 318 -39.30 14.03 -6.72
CA ALA A 318 -37.83 14.20 -6.76
C ALA A 318 -37.30 14.90 -8.03
N ARG A 319 -38.07 15.83 -8.62
CA ARG A 319 -37.79 16.52 -9.90
C ARG A 319 -36.67 17.57 -9.81
N PHE A 320 -36.00 17.66 -8.67
CA PHE A 320 -35.41 18.90 -8.14
C PHE A 320 -33.91 18.81 -7.91
N LEU A 321 -33.19 18.13 -8.79
CA LEU A 321 -31.76 17.95 -8.59
C LEU A 321 -30.98 18.32 -9.84
N ILE A 322 -30.15 19.35 -9.69
CA ILE A 322 -28.89 19.45 -10.40
C ILE A 322 -27.81 19.14 -9.38
N PRO A 323 -27.35 17.88 -9.31
CA PRO A 323 -26.12 17.59 -8.63
C PRO A 323 -24.99 18.25 -9.41
N VAL A 324 -24.26 19.16 -8.77
CA VAL A 324 -23.15 19.86 -9.40
C VAL A 324 -21.87 19.45 -8.73
N VAL A 325 -20.92 18.99 -9.54
CA VAL A 325 -19.54 18.79 -9.12
C VAL A 325 -18.77 20.06 -9.47
N PHE A 326 -18.15 20.69 -8.48
CA PHE A 326 -17.22 21.80 -8.74
C PHE A 326 -15.91 21.59 -8.01
N ALA A 327 -14.81 21.88 -8.71
CA ALA A 327 -13.46 21.84 -8.15
C ALA A 327 -13.14 23.19 -7.51
N SER A 328 -12.99 23.24 -6.20
CA SER A 328 -12.59 24.48 -5.53
C SER A 328 -11.06 24.61 -5.53
N VAL A 329 -10.58 25.71 -6.12
CA VAL A 329 -9.20 26.19 -5.94
C VAL A 329 -9.13 27.22 -4.79
N CYS A 330 -10.26 27.72 -4.29
CA CYS A 330 -10.28 28.84 -3.33
C CYS A 330 -11.27 28.66 -2.16
N CYS A 331 -10.85 29.20 -1.00
CA CYS A 331 -11.39 29.05 0.35
C CYS A 331 -12.92 28.88 0.49
N PRO A 332 -13.42 27.98 1.38
CA PRO A 332 -14.85 27.78 1.65
C PRO A 332 -15.62 29.06 2.04
N SER A 333 -14.94 30.07 2.58
CA SER A 333 -15.53 31.27 3.16
C SER A 333 -16.28 32.19 2.18
N THR A 334 -15.96 32.15 0.88
CA THR A 334 -16.63 33.01 -0.13
C THR A 334 -18.01 32.44 -0.49
N ILE A 335 -18.10 31.11 -0.62
CA ILE A 335 -19.36 30.41 -0.88
C ILE A 335 -20.32 30.49 0.33
N TYR A 336 -19.79 30.53 1.55
CA TYR A 336 -20.61 30.77 2.76
C TYR A 336 -21.15 32.20 2.87
N LYS A 337 -20.51 33.21 2.26
CA LYS A 337 -20.98 34.61 2.32
C LYS A 337 -22.17 34.88 1.39
N GLU A 338 -22.16 34.35 0.17
CA GLU A 338 -23.32 34.45 -0.75
C GLU A 338 -24.57 33.71 -0.24
N ARG A 339 -24.37 32.74 0.67
CA ARG A 339 -25.44 32.02 1.37
C ARG A 339 -26.23 32.90 2.34
N GLU A 340 -25.63 33.94 2.92
CA GLU A 340 -26.34 34.88 3.79
C GLU A 340 -27.03 35.99 3.00
N GLU A 341 -26.44 36.47 1.91
CA GLU A 341 -27.00 37.59 1.14
C GLU A 341 -28.18 37.19 0.24
N SER A 342 -28.27 35.92 -0.18
CA SER A 342 -29.29 35.49 -1.16
C SER A 342 -30.70 35.23 -0.60
N LYS A 343 -30.96 35.28 0.72
CA LYS A 343 -32.29 35.16 1.40
C LYS A 343 -33.39 34.25 0.76
N GLU A 344 -33.03 33.24 -0.02
CA GLU A 344 -33.90 32.19 -0.53
C GLU A 344 -33.32 30.84 -0.11
N HIS A 345 -33.92 30.23 0.91
CA HIS A 345 -33.99 28.80 1.25
C HIS A 345 -32.87 27.82 0.79
N LEU A 346 -31.59 28.21 0.75
CA LEU A 346 -30.46 27.28 0.56
C LEU A 346 -30.05 26.63 1.90
N GLY A 347 -30.79 25.59 2.27
CA GLY A 347 -30.45 24.69 3.38
C GLY A 347 -29.17 23.88 3.10
N ARG A 348 -28.28 23.80 4.09
CA ARG A 348 -26.92 23.18 4.13
C ARG A 348 -26.74 21.88 3.32
N ALA A 349 -26.57 21.90 2.01
CA ALA A 349 -26.28 20.71 1.17
C ALA A 349 -24.91 20.80 0.49
N MET A 350 -23.89 21.23 1.24
CA MET A 350 -22.49 21.10 0.82
C MET A 350 -21.83 20.09 1.74
N ARG A 351 -21.37 18.97 1.18
CA ARG A 351 -20.45 18.07 1.86
C ARG A 351 -19.30 17.75 0.92
N GLN A 352 -18.12 17.77 1.51
CA GLN A 352 -16.86 17.47 0.84
C GLN A 352 -16.88 16.01 0.43
N CYS A 353 -16.57 15.73 -0.84
CA CYS A 353 -16.26 14.39 -1.31
C CYS A 353 -14.79 14.08 -1.05
#